data_AF-A0A7C4UI83-F1
#
_entry.id   AF-A0A7C4UI83-F1
#
_cell.length_a   1.000
_cell.length_b   1.000
_cell.length_c   1.000
_cell.angle_alpha   90.00
_cell.angle_beta   90.00
_cell.angle_gamma   90.00
#
_symmetry.space_group_name_H-M   'P 1'
#
loop_
_entity.id
_entity.type
_entity.pdbx_description
1 polymer ?
#
loop_
_entity_poly.entity_id
_entity_poly.type
_entity_poly.pdbx_seq_one_letter_code
_entity_poly.pdbx_strand_id
1 'polypeptide(L)'
;EVSGVDQDAPVDSPAVYVRFFDSNGSPLGVWLFAVDLKPQVLVADGKKYEVALRFKRTYKPYSLHLKKFTHEVYTGTDKPKDYRSHVRLTDPTANTDREVEIYMNTPLRYGGETFYQSGVMDPRTSGATGTILQVVRNPAWTMPYVSCTLVSLGMLVHFGIVMGRFLQKEASSVATRPAPIGGGK
;
A
#
# COMPACT_ATOMS: atom_id res chain seq x y z
N GLU A 1 0.66 14.80 15.36
CA GLU A 1 0.45 14.75 13.90
C GLU A 1 0.55 13.28 13.50
N VAL A 2 -0.56 12.65 13.12
CA VAL A 2 -0.58 11.22 12.79
C VAL A 2 -0.25 11.11 11.32
N SER A 3 0.84 10.40 11.01
CA SER A 3 1.21 10.09 9.63
C SER A 3 0.12 9.20 9.03
N GLY A 4 -0.36 9.49 7.81
CA GLY A 4 -1.38 8.68 7.14
C GLY A 4 -0.94 7.24 6.81
N VAL A 5 0.27 6.84 7.20
CA VAL A 5 0.82 5.48 7.08
C VAL A 5 1.18 4.86 8.44
N ASP A 6 0.83 5.49 9.56
CA ASP A 6 1.03 4.91 10.89
C ASP A 6 0.12 3.70 11.07
N GLN A 7 0.71 2.53 11.34
CA GLN A 7 -0.01 1.28 11.54
C GLN A 7 -0.70 1.20 12.90
N ASP A 8 -0.26 2.02 13.86
CA ASP A 8 -0.81 2.11 15.21
C ASP A 8 -1.77 3.30 15.36
N ALA A 9 -2.10 3.98 14.26
CA ALA A 9 -3.07 5.07 14.27
C ALA A 9 -4.42 4.56 14.81
N PRO A 10 -4.95 5.17 15.89
CA PRO A 10 -6.26 4.79 16.39
C PRO A 10 -7.30 5.08 15.31
N VAL A 11 -8.11 4.08 14.99
CA VAL A 11 -9.29 4.26 14.14
C VAL A 11 -10.32 5.02 14.97
N ASP A 12 -10.87 6.10 14.42
CA ASP A 12 -12.01 6.76 15.04
C ASP A 12 -13.17 5.75 15.15
N SER A 13 -13.61 5.48 16.39
CA SER A 13 -14.77 4.65 16.70
C SER A 13 -15.98 5.54 17.03
N PRO A 14 -16.71 6.06 16.03
CA PRO A 14 -17.84 6.94 16.28
C PRO A 14 -18.98 6.18 16.96
N ALA A 15 -19.73 6.92 17.77
CA ALA A 15 -20.95 6.47 18.41
C ALA A 15 -22.07 7.52 18.25
N VAL A 16 -23.32 7.07 18.21
CA VAL A 16 -24.50 7.91 18.03
C VAL A 16 -25.66 7.40 18.87
N TYR A 17 -26.39 8.31 19.50
CA TYR A 17 -27.70 8.04 20.07
C TYR A 17 -28.78 8.28 19.01
N VAL A 18 -29.58 7.27 18.71
CA VAL A 18 -30.68 7.36 17.74
C VAL A 18 -31.99 7.09 18.45
N ARG A 19 -32.96 7.98 18.27
CA ARG A 19 -34.34 7.79 18.70
C ARG A 19 -35.16 7.25 17.54
N PHE A 20 -35.83 6.11 17.72
CA PHE A 20 -36.75 5.57 16.72
C PHE A 20 -38.20 5.89 17.07
N PHE A 21 -39.02 5.92 16.03
CA PHE A 21 -40.45 6.13 16.09
C PHE A 21 -41.16 5.01 15.34
N ASP A 22 -42.37 4.65 15.78
CA ASP A 22 -43.24 3.74 15.04
C ASP A 22 -43.88 4.43 13.83
N SER A 23 -44.65 3.67 13.05
CA SER A 23 -45.42 4.20 11.91
C SER A 23 -46.40 5.32 12.26
N ASN A 24 -46.84 5.41 13.53
CA ASN A 24 -47.78 6.42 14.04
C ASN A 24 -47.06 7.63 14.66
N GLY A 25 -45.72 7.66 14.67
CA GLY A 25 -44.92 8.72 15.27
C GLY A 25 -44.72 8.62 16.78
N SER A 26 -45.09 7.50 17.41
CA SER A 26 -44.83 7.24 18.83
C SER A 26 -43.37 6.84 19.03
N PRO A 27 -42.67 7.38 20.04
CA PRO A 27 -41.27 7.05 20.29
C PRO A 27 -41.13 5.61 20.79
N LEU A 28 -40.28 4.82 20.15
CA LEU A 28 -39.98 3.43 20.53
C LEU A 28 -38.86 3.36 21.59
N GLY A 29 -38.02 4.39 21.70
CA GLY A 29 -36.90 4.44 22.62
C GLY A 29 -35.68 5.17 22.06
N VAL A 30 -34.57 5.13 22.80
CA VAL A 30 -33.27 5.65 22.36
C VAL A 30 -32.24 4.53 22.44
N TRP A 31 -31.46 4.36 21.38
CA TRP A 31 -30.43 3.34 21.26
C TRP A 31 -29.07 4.00 21.07
N LEU A 32 -28.04 3.42 21.68
CA LEU A 32 -26.65 3.73 21.40
C LEU A 32 -26.15 2.80 20.31
N PHE A 33 -25.70 3.35 19.19
CA PHE A 33 -24.95 2.60 18.19
C PHE A 33 -23.50 3.08 18.19
N ALA A 34 -22.57 2.15 18.08
CA ALA A 34 -21.15 2.43 17.86
C ALA A 34 -20.61 1.42 16.85
N VAL A 35 -19.53 1.77 16.15
CA VAL A 35 -18.96 0.90 15.10
C VAL A 35 -18.47 -0.44 15.66
N ASP A 36 -18.06 -0.46 16.93
CA ASP A 36 -17.57 -1.66 17.62
C ASP A 36 -18.70 -2.49 18.27
N LEU A 37 -19.95 -2.02 18.23
CA LEU A 37 -21.08 -2.77 18.75
C LEU A 37 -21.66 -3.70 17.69
N LYS A 38 -22.09 -4.88 18.14
CA LYS A 38 -22.85 -5.81 17.30
C LYS A 38 -24.16 -5.15 16.82
N PRO A 39 -24.69 -5.57 15.67
CA PRO A 39 -26.00 -5.14 15.25
C PRO A 39 -27.05 -5.40 16.33
N GLN A 40 -27.94 -4.43 16.51
CA GLN A 40 -29.00 -4.48 17.50
C GLN A 40 -30.33 -4.72 16.80
N VAL A 41 -31.16 -5.58 17.40
CA VAL A 41 -32.49 -5.89 16.88
C VAL A 41 -33.49 -4.88 17.45
N LEU A 42 -34.18 -4.19 16.56
CA LEU A 42 -35.30 -3.29 16.83
C LEU A 42 -36.59 -3.95 16.36
N VAL A 43 -37.65 -3.88 17.16
CA VAL A 43 -39.00 -4.28 16.73
C VAL A 43 -39.85 -3.04 16.55
N ALA A 44 -40.35 -2.82 15.34
CA ALA A 44 -41.25 -1.72 15.02
C ALA A 44 -42.42 -2.28 14.19
N ASP A 45 -43.65 -1.96 14.58
CA ASP A 45 -44.88 -2.42 13.89
C ASP A 45 -44.93 -3.94 13.66
N GLY A 46 -44.46 -4.73 14.65
CA GLY A 46 -44.40 -6.20 14.58
C GLY A 46 -43.29 -6.76 13.68
N LYS A 47 -42.49 -5.91 13.03
CA LYS A 47 -41.36 -6.32 12.18
C LYS A 47 -40.03 -6.15 12.91
N LYS A 48 -39.15 -7.15 12.76
CA LYS A 48 -37.78 -7.11 13.29
C LYS A 48 -36.86 -6.46 12.27
N TYR A 49 -36.08 -5.49 12.74
CA TYR A 49 -35.03 -4.80 12.00
C TYR A 49 -33.70 -5.03 12.70
N GLU A 50 -32.65 -5.30 11.93
CA GLU A 50 -31.29 -5.35 12.43
C GLU A 50 -30.59 -4.06 12.02
N VAL A 51 -30.17 -3.27 13.01
CA VAL A 51 -29.59 -1.94 12.80
C VAL A 51 -28.19 -1.92 13.39
N ALA A 52 -27.23 -1.38 12.64
CA ALA A 52 -25.85 -1.22 13.07
C ALA A 52 -25.26 0.08 12.51
N LEU A 53 -24.43 0.74 13.31
CA LEU A 53 -23.53 1.77 12.80
C LEU A 53 -22.29 1.07 12.23
N ARG A 54 -21.95 1.36 10.97
CA ARG A 54 -20.78 0.78 10.29
C ARG A 54 -20.13 1.81 9.39
N PHE A 55 -18.84 1.63 9.11
CA PHE A 55 -18.16 2.46 8.10
C PHE A 55 -18.83 2.31 6.73
N LYS A 56 -18.82 3.40 5.97
CA LYS A 56 -19.25 3.40 4.58
C LYS A 56 -18.36 2.45 3.78
N ARG A 57 -18.97 1.45 3.13
CA ARG A 57 -18.28 0.59 2.19
C ARG A 57 -18.08 1.32 0.87
N THR A 58 -16.86 1.36 0.39
CA THR A 58 -16.52 1.87 -0.93
C THR A 58 -16.20 0.69 -1.83
N TYR A 59 -17.09 0.41 -2.77
CA TYR A 59 -16.90 -0.67 -3.73
C TYR A 59 -15.97 -0.22 -4.86
N LYS A 60 -15.15 -1.14 -5.35
CA LYS A 60 -14.18 -0.93 -6.42
C LYS A 60 -14.62 -1.69 -7.68
N PRO A 61 -14.17 -1.29 -8.88
CA PRO A 61 -14.47 -2.00 -10.13
C PRO A 61 -13.75 -3.35 -10.24
N TYR A 62 -12.94 -3.71 -9.25
CA TYR A 62 -12.19 -4.96 -9.17
C TYR A 62 -12.44 -5.66 -7.82
N SER A 63 -12.12 -6.95 -7.75
CA SER A 63 -12.17 -7.76 -6.54
C SER A 63 -10.85 -8.48 -6.28
N LEU A 64 -10.56 -8.73 -5.00
CA LEU A 64 -9.43 -9.54 -4.54
C LEU A 64 -9.98 -10.74 -3.77
N HIS A 65 -9.63 -11.94 -4.22
CA HIS A 65 -10.00 -13.18 -3.55
C HIS A 65 -8.76 -13.88 -3.01
N LEU A 66 -8.68 -14.05 -1.69
CA LEU A 66 -7.57 -14.74 -1.04
C LEU A 66 -7.66 -16.25 -1.29
N LYS A 67 -6.73 -16.79 -2.08
CA LYS A 67 -6.62 -18.21 -2.39
C LYS A 67 -5.83 -18.98 -1.34
N LYS A 68 -4.71 -18.40 -0.91
CA LYS A 68 -3.83 -19.01 0.09
C LYS A 68 -3.20 -17.93 0.95
N PHE A 69 -3.11 -18.23 2.23
CA PHE A 69 -2.46 -17.40 3.22
C PHE A 69 -1.32 -18.18 3.86
N THR A 70 -0.16 -17.56 3.98
CA THR A 70 1.02 -18.14 4.64
C THR A 70 1.53 -17.12 5.64
N HIS A 71 1.63 -17.56 6.90
CA HIS A 71 2.18 -16.78 8.00
C HIS A 71 3.05 -17.70 8.85
N GLU A 72 4.35 -17.68 8.58
CA GLU A 72 5.37 -18.35 9.36
C GLU A 72 6.09 -17.31 10.21
N VAL A 73 6.33 -17.62 11.47
CA VAL A 73 7.15 -16.81 12.39
C VAL A 73 8.44 -17.56 12.75
N TYR A 74 9.48 -16.84 13.14
CA TYR A 74 10.68 -17.48 13.66
C TYR A 74 10.37 -18.14 15.01
N THR A 75 10.84 -19.38 15.19
CA THR A 75 10.66 -20.15 16.42
C THR A 75 11.07 -19.33 17.65
N GLY A 76 10.18 -19.21 18.63
CA GLY A 76 10.43 -18.46 19.86
C GLY A 76 10.34 -16.94 19.72
N THR A 77 9.80 -16.42 18.60
CA THR A 77 9.56 -14.98 18.42
C THR A 77 8.22 -14.73 17.73
N ASP A 78 7.70 -13.50 17.85
CA ASP A 78 6.56 -13.03 17.06
C ASP A 78 6.99 -12.41 15.71
N LYS A 79 8.27 -12.53 15.34
CA LYS A 79 8.78 -11.92 14.10
C LYS A 79 8.35 -12.76 12.90
N PRO A 80 7.72 -12.16 11.87
CA PRO A 80 7.33 -12.87 10.66
C PRO A 80 8.59 -13.31 9.89
N LYS A 81 8.64 -14.59 9.56
CA LYS A 81 9.63 -15.23 8.70
C LYS A 81 9.14 -15.28 7.25
N ASP A 82 7.90 -15.68 7.04
CA ASP A 82 7.23 -15.63 5.73
C ASP A 82 5.80 -15.14 5.95
N TYR A 83 5.50 -13.97 5.41
CA TYR A 83 4.16 -13.45 5.38
C TYR A 83 3.75 -13.21 3.92
N ARG A 84 2.78 -14.01 3.44
CA ARG A 84 2.34 -14.04 2.05
C ARG A 84 0.84 -14.26 1.91
N SER A 85 0.28 -13.57 0.92
CA SER A 85 -1.12 -13.69 0.52
C SER A 85 -1.17 -13.90 -0.98
N HIS A 86 -1.56 -15.10 -1.38
CA HIS A 86 -1.86 -15.42 -2.77
C HIS A 86 -3.30 -15.00 -3.05
N VAL A 87 -3.48 -14.00 -3.91
CA VAL A 87 -4.78 -13.42 -4.24
C VAL A 87 -5.08 -13.55 -5.73
N ARG A 88 -6.35 -13.78 -6.08
CA ARG A 88 -6.86 -13.60 -7.45
C ARG A 88 -7.43 -12.20 -7.57
N LEU A 89 -6.88 -11.41 -8.49
CA LEU A 89 -7.38 -10.10 -8.87
C LEU A 89 -8.26 -10.26 -10.11
N THR A 90 -9.51 -9.81 -10.00
CA THR A 90 -10.45 -9.82 -11.11
C THR A 90 -11.05 -8.42 -11.30
N ASP A 91 -10.89 -7.86 -12.50
CA ASP A 91 -11.45 -6.58 -12.93
C ASP A 91 -12.12 -6.74 -14.30
N PRO A 92 -13.46 -6.78 -14.36
CA PRO A 92 -14.19 -6.86 -15.63
C PRO A 92 -14.04 -5.63 -16.51
N THR A 93 -13.78 -4.45 -15.93
CA THR A 93 -13.67 -3.19 -16.68
C THR A 93 -12.35 -3.09 -17.45
N ALA A 94 -11.30 -3.72 -16.92
CA ALA A 94 -9.97 -3.78 -17.53
C ALA A 94 -9.66 -5.17 -18.15
N ASN A 95 -10.64 -6.07 -18.25
CA ASN A 95 -10.49 -7.46 -18.68
C ASN A 95 -9.28 -8.16 -18.02
N THR A 96 -9.10 -7.93 -16.72
CA THR A 96 -7.97 -8.46 -15.94
C THR A 96 -8.46 -9.60 -15.07
N ASP A 97 -7.84 -10.78 -15.19
CA ASP A 97 -8.02 -11.89 -14.28
C ASP A 97 -6.67 -12.59 -14.10
N ARG A 98 -6.06 -12.41 -12.92
CA ARG A 98 -4.72 -12.96 -12.65
C ARG A 98 -4.52 -13.28 -11.19
N GLU A 99 -3.65 -14.23 -10.95
CA GLU A 99 -3.11 -14.52 -9.62
C GLU A 99 -1.91 -13.60 -9.33
N VAL A 100 -1.86 -13.07 -8.11
CA VAL A 100 -0.77 -12.22 -7.63
C VAL A 100 -0.42 -12.61 -6.21
N GLU A 101 0.86 -12.58 -5.89
CA GLU A 101 1.35 -12.72 -4.52
C GLU A 101 1.63 -11.34 -3.92
N ILE A 102 1.10 -11.11 -2.71
CA ILE A 102 1.48 -10.00 -1.85
C ILE A 102 2.34 -10.59 -0.74
N TYR A 103 3.57 -10.12 -0.58
CA TYR A 103 4.48 -10.61 0.45
C TYR A 103 5.38 -9.50 0.97
N MET A 104 6.23 -9.82 1.94
CA MET A 104 7.11 -8.88 2.62
C MET A 104 7.85 -7.96 1.62
N ASN A 105 7.64 -6.66 1.77
CA ASN A 105 8.19 -5.58 0.94
C ASN A 105 7.78 -5.58 -0.55
N THR A 106 6.86 -6.45 -0.95
CA THR A 106 6.35 -6.57 -2.32
C THR A 106 4.83 -6.39 -2.32
N PRO A 107 4.36 -5.12 -2.25
CA PRO A 107 2.94 -4.83 -2.26
C PRO A 107 2.35 -4.98 -3.67
N LEU A 108 1.06 -5.33 -3.74
CA LEU A 108 0.31 -5.28 -4.99
C LEU A 108 0.00 -3.81 -5.32
N ARG A 109 0.22 -3.41 -6.57
CA ARG A 109 -0.16 -2.09 -7.09
C ARG A 109 -1.17 -2.28 -8.22
N TYR A 110 -2.37 -1.72 -8.06
CA TYR A 110 -3.44 -1.83 -9.06
C TYR A 110 -4.43 -0.67 -8.92
N GLY A 111 -4.95 -0.17 -10.04
CA GLY A 111 -5.99 0.88 -10.03
C GLY A 111 -5.59 2.21 -9.36
N GLY A 112 -4.28 2.54 -9.33
CA GLY A 112 -3.78 3.74 -8.62
C GLY A 112 -3.67 3.57 -7.10
N GLU A 113 -3.81 2.34 -6.59
CA GLU A 113 -3.76 1.99 -5.19
C GLU A 113 -2.67 0.94 -4.93
N THR A 114 -2.14 0.96 -3.72
CA THR A 114 -1.13 0.01 -3.24
C THR A 114 -1.67 -0.74 -2.04
N PHE A 115 -1.59 -2.07 -2.10
CA PHE A 115 -2.07 -3.02 -1.10
C PHE A 115 -0.87 -3.55 -0.32
N TYR A 116 -0.78 -3.14 0.93
CA TYR A 116 0.23 -3.60 1.89
C TYR A 116 -0.39 -4.63 2.83
N GLN A 117 0.39 -5.62 3.25
CA GLN A 117 0.00 -6.46 4.36
C GLN A 117 0.13 -5.67 5.67
N SER A 118 -0.96 -5.54 6.41
CA SER A 118 -0.98 -4.83 7.69
C SER A 118 -1.19 -5.75 8.89
N GLY A 119 -1.85 -6.89 8.71
CA GLY A 119 -2.10 -7.79 9.83
C GLY A 119 -2.76 -9.08 9.42
N VAL A 120 -3.04 -9.93 10.39
CA VAL A 120 -3.64 -11.25 10.19
C VAL A 120 -4.99 -11.30 10.89
N MET A 121 -5.95 -12.01 10.29
CA MET A 121 -7.25 -12.23 10.91
C MET A 121 -7.12 -13.34 11.97
N ASP A 122 -7.76 -13.13 13.13
CA ASP A 122 -7.66 -14.00 14.32
C ASP A 122 -6.23 -14.25 14.84
N PRO A 123 -5.47 -13.21 15.22
CA PRO A 123 -4.09 -13.35 15.69
C PRO A 123 -3.94 -14.14 17.01
N ARG A 124 -5.04 -14.40 17.72
CA ARG A 124 -5.06 -15.13 19.01
C ARG A 124 -5.18 -16.65 18.85
N THR A 125 -5.45 -17.15 17.65
CA THR A 125 -5.59 -18.58 17.38
C THR A 125 -4.42 -19.00 16.50
N SER A 126 -3.80 -20.15 16.80
CA SER A 126 -2.60 -20.69 16.10
C SER A 126 -2.79 -21.01 14.61
N GLY A 127 -3.91 -20.58 14.01
CA GLY A 127 -4.19 -20.65 12.58
C GLY A 127 -4.84 -19.34 12.15
N ALA A 128 -4.03 -18.32 11.87
CA ALA A 128 -4.51 -17.12 11.19
C ALA A 128 -5.12 -17.53 9.84
N THR A 129 -6.42 -17.27 9.66
CA THR A 129 -7.20 -17.76 8.51
C THR A 129 -7.32 -16.73 7.38
N GLY A 130 -6.81 -15.51 7.57
CA GLY A 130 -6.96 -14.43 6.61
C GLY A 130 -5.91 -13.33 6.74
N THR A 131 -5.77 -12.54 5.68
CA THR A 131 -4.93 -11.34 5.64
C THR A 131 -5.76 -10.08 5.81
N ILE A 132 -5.20 -9.10 6.52
CA ILE A 132 -5.68 -7.72 6.56
C ILE A 132 -4.73 -6.93 5.65
N LEU A 133 -5.33 -6.25 4.66
CA LEU A 133 -4.62 -5.40 3.72
C LEU A 133 -4.89 -3.94 4.03
N GLN A 134 -3.83 -3.15 4.15
CA GLN A 134 -3.89 -1.70 4.16
C GLN A 134 -3.82 -1.19 2.72
N VAL A 135 -4.79 -0.35 2.36
CA VAL A 135 -4.91 0.20 1.01
C VAL A 135 -4.58 1.67 1.03
N VAL A 136 -3.62 2.07 0.20
CA VAL A 136 -3.19 3.47 0.08
C VAL A 136 -3.34 3.93 -1.36
N ARG A 137 -3.98 5.08 -1.58
CA ARG A 137 -4.01 5.72 -2.90
C ARG A 137 -2.63 6.26 -3.21
N ASN A 138 -1.95 5.66 -4.17
CA ASN A 138 -0.57 5.99 -4.54
C ASN A 138 -0.41 6.00 -6.08
N PRO A 139 -0.97 7.02 -6.77
CA PRO A 139 -0.87 7.12 -8.23
C PRO A 139 0.56 7.42 -8.70
N ALA A 140 1.38 8.02 -7.84
CA ALA A 140 2.73 8.50 -8.14
C ALA A 140 3.82 7.54 -7.64
N TRP A 141 3.51 6.26 -7.45
CA TRP A 141 4.44 5.29 -6.88
C TRP A 141 5.74 5.12 -7.71
N THR A 142 5.70 5.46 -8.99
CA THR A 142 6.86 5.45 -9.91
C THR A 142 7.73 6.70 -9.84
N MET A 143 7.25 7.81 -9.27
CA MET A 143 7.96 9.09 -9.27
C MET A 143 9.36 9.01 -8.66
N PRO A 144 9.58 8.34 -7.51
CA PRO A 144 10.93 8.21 -6.95
C PRO A 144 11.91 7.55 -7.93
N TYR A 145 11.44 6.53 -8.67
CA TYR A 145 12.26 5.83 -9.65
C TYR A 145 12.62 6.72 -10.84
N VAL A 146 11.64 7.48 -11.36
CA VAL A 146 11.88 8.45 -12.44
C VAL A 146 12.90 9.50 -12.02
N SER A 147 12.77 10.05 -10.80
CA SER A 147 13.72 11.02 -10.26
C SER A 147 15.14 10.45 -10.16
N CYS A 148 15.29 9.23 -9.63
CA CYS A 148 16.59 8.57 -9.57
C CYS A 148 17.19 8.36 -10.97
N THR A 149 16.39 7.90 -11.94
CA THR A 149 16.86 7.73 -13.32
C THR A 149 17.31 9.05 -13.95
N LEU A 150 16.55 10.14 -13.75
CA LEU A 150 16.91 11.47 -14.25
C LEU A 150 18.22 11.97 -13.65
N VAL A 151 18.41 11.82 -12.32
CA VAL A 151 19.66 12.20 -11.65
C VAL A 151 20.83 11.36 -12.16
N SER A 152 20.67 10.04 -12.26
CA SER A 152 21.71 9.16 -12.80
C SER A 152 22.10 9.54 -14.24
N LEU A 153 21.12 9.83 -15.09
CA LEU A 153 21.37 10.26 -16.47
C LEU A 153 22.08 11.61 -16.54
N GLY A 154 21.64 12.59 -15.73
CA GLY A 154 22.29 13.90 -15.66
C GLY A 154 23.75 13.80 -15.23
N MET A 155 24.03 12.97 -14.23
CA MET A 155 25.41 12.72 -13.77
C MET A 155 26.26 12.01 -14.83
N LEU A 156 25.70 11.03 -15.56
CA LEU A 156 26.39 10.35 -16.66
C LEU A 156 26.75 11.32 -17.80
N VAL A 157 25.82 12.19 -18.19
CA VAL A 157 26.07 13.22 -19.21
C VAL A 157 27.15 14.21 -18.74
N HIS A 158 27.06 14.69 -17.51
CA HIS A 158 28.03 15.62 -16.95
C HIS A 158 29.45 15.02 -16.93
N PHE A 159 29.56 13.77 -16.45
CA PHE A 159 30.81 13.02 -16.47
C PHE A 159 31.36 12.86 -17.89
N GLY A 160 30.51 12.50 -18.86
CA GLY A 160 30.89 12.34 -20.27
C GLY A 160 31.44 13.62 -20.88
N ILE A 161 30.83 14.78 -20.59
CA ILE A 161 31.30 16.09 -21.06
C ILE A 161 32.69 16.40 -20.48
N VAL A 162 32.87 16.23 -19.17
CA VAL A 162 34.15 16.52 -18.49
C VAL A 162 35.26 15.60 -19.00
N MET A 163 34.97 14.30 -19.15
CA MET A 163 35.89 13.31 -19.70
C MET A 163 36.29 13.66 -21.14
N GLY A 164 35.33 13.99 -22.00
CA GLY A 164 35.61 14.39 -23.38
C GLY A 164 36.51 15.63 -23.46
N ARG A 165 36.25 16.64 -22.62
CA ARG A 165 37.10 17.84 -22.53
C ARG A 165 38.51 17.53 -22.02
N PHE A 166 38.65 16.59 -21.09
CA PHE A 166 39.95 16.13 -20.58
C PHE A 166 40.75 15.41 -21.68
N LEU A 167 40.14 14.46 -22.38
CA LEU A 167 40.80 13.72 -23.46
C LEU A 167 41.25 14.63 -24.62
N GLN A 168 40.43 15.63 -24.98
CA GLN A 168 40.81 16.63 -26.00
C GLN A 168 41.99 17.49 -25.56
N LYS A 169 42.07 17.85 -24.27
CA LYS A 169 43.20 18.59 -23.71
C LYS A 169 44.49 17.76 -23.74
N GLU A 170 44.43 16.50 -23.35
CA GLU A 170 45.59 15.59 -23.39
C GLU A 170 46.07 15.33 -24.83
N ALA A 171 45.17 15.11 -25.79
CA ALA A 171 45.55 14.96 -27.19
C ALA A 171 46.26 16.21 -27.74
N SER A 172 45.78 17.40 -27.35
CA SER A 172 46.38 18.67 -27.76
C SER A 172 47.72 18.95 -27.07
N SER A 173 47.91 18.50 -25.82
CA SER A 173 49.16 18.67 -25.07
C SER A 173 50.28 17.79 -25.65
N VAL A 174 49.96 16.57 -26.09
CA VAL A 174 50.92 15.67 -26.76
C VAL A 174 51.37 16.22 -28.11
N ALA A 175 50.47 16.82 -28.89
CA ALA A 175 50.80 17.42 -30.19
C ALA A 175 51.72 18.64 -30.10
N THR A 176 51.77 19.33 -28.95
CA THR A 176 52.53 20.58 -28.76
C THR A 176 53.91 20.35 -28.12
N ARG A 177 54.27 19.10 -27.80
CA ARG A 177 55.55 18.78 -27.15
C ARG A 177 56.70 18.97 -28.16
N PRO A 178 57.64 19.91 -27.95
CA PRO A 178 58.77 20.08 -28.86
C PRO A 178 59.63 18.82 -28.87
N ALA A 179 60.13 18.46 -30.05
CA ALA A 179 61.00 17.30 -30.24
C ALA A 179 62.21 17.39 -29.28
N PRO A 180 62.64 16.26 -28.68
CA PRO A 180 63.80 16.27 -27.80
C PRO A 180 64.99 16.81 -28.60
N ILE A 181 65.59 17.90 -28.10
CA ILE A 181 66.81 18.47 -28.67
C ILE A 181 67.87 17.38 -28.55
N GLY A 182 68.25 16.79 -29.68
CA GLY A 182 69.29 15.77 -29.75
C GLY A 182 70.57 16.32 -29.16
N GLY A 183 71.00 15.76 -28.03
CA GLY A 183 72.29 16.03 -27.42
C GLY A 183 73.40 15.54 -28.34
N GLY A 184 73.96 16.47 -29.13
CA GLY A 184 75.17 16.26 -29.88
C GLY A 184 76.40 16.44 -28.98
N LYS A 185 77.19 15.36 -28.90
CA LYS A 185 78.60 15.22 -28.48
C LYS A 185 79.08 16.00 -27.25
#